data_AF-A0A3S1LKT7-F1
#
_entry.id   AF-A0A3S1LKT7-F1
#
_cell.length_a   1.000
_cell.length_b   1.000
_cell.length_c   1.000
_cell.angle_alpha   90.00
_cell.angle_beta   90.00
_cell.angle_gamma   90.00
#
_symmetry.space_group_name_H-M   'P 1'
#
loop_
_entity.id
_entity.type
_entity.pdbx_description
1 polymer ?
#
loop_
_entity_poly.entity_id
_entity_poly.type
_entity_poly.pdbx_seq_one_letter_code
_entity_poly.pdbx_strand_id
1 'polypeptide(L)'
;MAQRQKKATKAEPQTEVNSDPGSPAGESCAIVGIGASAGGIAALQKFFPNVPPDSGLAYVVIQHLDAEHESVLASIVQRCTSIATQTASEASGIEPNRIYVVPPGVSVTVKDRSFHIEKMTTTRTKRTPIDDFFISLAMEQGENAAAVILSGTGSDGTIGLRAIKEHGGLTLAQESAEYDGMMRSAVQAGLVDMVLPAEEMAAALADYFRHANRIASDGEADRRKRDVSEQLSRIAALLRTRTGHDFSGYKDNTILRRIHRR
;
A
#
# COMPACT_ATOMS: atom_id res chain seq x y z
N MET A 1 47.70 -55.17 17.12
CA MET A 1 47.75 -54.08 18.12
C MET A 1 47.94 -52.78 17.34
N ALA A 2 46.87 -52.17 16.82
CA ALA A 2 46.07 -51.10 17.47
C ALA A 2 46.92 -49.83 17.65
N GLN A 3 46.58 -48.63 17.15
CA GLN A 3 45.30 -47.94 17.27
C GLN A 3 45.13 -46.84 16.19
N ARG A 4 43.89 -46.71 15.71
CA ARG A 4 43.31 -45.52 15.08
C ARG A 4 43.44 -44.31 16.01
N GLN A 5 43.99 -43.20 15.52
CA GLN A 5 43.81 -41.90 16.17
C GLN A 5 42.43 -41.33 15.82
N LYS A 6 41.55 -41.28 16.82
CA LYS A 6 40.28 -40.54 16.81
C LYS A 6 40.60 -39.04 16.88
N LYS A 7 40.22 -38.29 15.85
CA LYS A 7 40.17 -36.82 15.90
C LYS A 7 38.87 -36.43 16.61
N ALA A 8 38.98 -35.96 17.85
CA ALA A 8 37.86 -35.49 18.65
C ALA A 8 37.49 -34.07 18.23
N THR A 9 36.23 -33.90 17.83
CA THR A 9 35.58 -32.64 17.48
C THR A 9 35.35 -31.84 18.77
N LYS A 10 35.90 -30.63 18.86
CA LYS A 10 35.65 -29.68 19.95
C LYS A 10 34.37 -28.91 19.60
N ALA A 11 33.29 -29.19 20.31
CA ALA A 11 32.05 -28.43 20.24
C ALA A 11 32.21 -27.14 21.07
N GLU A 12 31.95 -26.00 20.44
CA GLU A 12 31.80 -24.69 21.11
C GLU A 12 30.33 -24.44 21.43
N PRO A 13 30.02 -23.67 22.50
CA PRO A 13 28.69 -23.64 23.09
C PRO A 13 27.74 -22.78 22.26
N GLN A 14 26.56 -23.32 21.97
CA GLN A 14 25.44 -22.58 21.40
C GLN A 14 24.90 -21.60 22.45
N THR A 15 25.07 -20.31 22.21
CA THR A 15 24.29 -19.26 22.88
C THR A 15 22.85 -19.38 22.43
N GLU A 16 22.01 -19.95 23.30
CA GLU A 16 20.56 -19.90 23.20
C GLU A 16 20.11 -18.44 23.33
N VAL A 17 19.65 -17.87 22.21
CA VAL A 17 18.91 -16.61 22.21
C VAL A 17 17.49 -16.95 22.67
N ASN A 18 17.20 -16.70 23.94
CA ASN A 18 15.84 -16.69 24.47
C ASN A 18 15.01 -15.66 23.69
N SER A 19 14.21 -16.12 22.74
CA SER A 19 13.13 -15.35 22.15
C SER A 19 11.98 -15.26 23.15
N ASP A 20 11.84 -14.09 23.78
CA ASP A 20 10.74 -13.75 24.66
C ASP A 20 9.39 -13.81 23.88
N PRO A 21 8.44 -14.70 24.23
CA PRO A 21 7.15 -14.80 23.56
C PRO A 21 6.20 -13.74 24.14
N GLY A 22 6.43 -12.47 23.78
CA GLY A 22 5.66 -11.38 24.39
C GLY A 22 5.70 -10.01 23.70
N SER A 23 6.39 -9.85 22.58
CA SER A 23 6.25 -8.61 21.80
C SER A 23 4.98 -8.66 20.97
N PRO A 24 4.04 -7.69 21.09
CA PRO A 24 2.88 -7.64 20.22
C PRO A 24 3.39 -7.53 18.77
N ALA A 25 2.91 -8.42 17.90
CA ALA A 25 3.07 -8.24 16.46
C ALA A 25 2.70 -6.78 16.14
N GLY A 26 3.62 -6.06 15.50
CA GLY A 26 3.59 -4.60 15.39
C GLY A 26 2.20 -4.07 15.02
N GLU A 27 1.80 -2.97 15.66
CA GLU A 27 0.49 -2.34 15.50
C GLU A 27 0.07 -2.29 14.03
N SER A 28 -1.11 -2.84 13.72
CA SER A 28 -1.62 -2.94 12.36
C SER A 28 -1.89 -1.54 11.80
N CYS A 29 -1.00 -1.04 10.95
CA CYS A 29 -1.14 0.27 10.31
C CYS A 29 -1.61 0.16 8.86
N ALA A 30 -2.30 1.18 8.36
CA ALA A 30 -2.63 1.29 6.95
C ALA A 30 -1.36 1.60 6.12
N ILE A 31 -1.31 1.02 4.92
CA ILE A 31 -0.14 1.12 4.03
C ILE A 31 -0.55 1.90 2.79
N VAL A 32 0.20 2.97 2.52
CA VAL A 32 0.05 3.83 1.34
C VAL A 32 1.12 3.48 0.32
N GLY A 33 0.71 2.89 -0.80
CA GLY A 33 1.56 2.74 -1.97
C GLY A 33 1.59 4.01 -2.80
N ILE A 34 2.77 4.51 -3.16
CA ILE A 34 2.97 5.71 -3.98
C ILE A 34 3.71 5.30 -5.26
N GLY A 35 3.04 5.40 -6.40
CA GLY A 35 3.59 5.12 -7.72
C GLY A 35 3.93 6.41 -8.48
N ALA A 36 5.12 6.49 -9.04
CA ALA A 36 5.60 7.68 -9.76
C ALA A 36 6.57 7.33 -10.90
N SER A 37 6.70 8.23 -11.88
CA SER A 37 7.62 8.11 -13.02
C SER A 37 8.24 9.47 -13.38
N ALA A 38 8.24 9.90 -14.63
CA ALA A 38 8.73 11.22 -15.05
C ALA A 38 8.06 12.36 -14.25
N GLY A 39 8.86 13.28 -13.69
CA GLY A 39 8.39 14.35 -12.78
C GLY A 39 8.03 13.88 -11.36
N GLY A 40 8.11 12.58 -11.08
CA GLY A 40 7.73 11.96 -9.81
C GLY A 40 8.52 12.46 -8.61
N ILE A 41 9.83 12.71 -8.77
CA ILE A 41 10.68 13.22 -7.69
C ILE A 41 10.19 14.59 -7.21
N ALA A 42 9.88 15.51 -8.13
CA ALA A 42 9.36 16.83 -7.78
C ALA A 42 8.00 16.74 -7.07
N ALA A 43 7.14 15.79 -7.48
CA ALA A 43 5.88 15.51 -6.81
C ALA A 43 6.09 14.97 -5.37
N LEU A 44 7.03 14.04 -5.19
CA LEU A 44 7.38 13.50 -3.87
C LEU A 44 7.94 14.59 -2.94
N GLN A 45 8.74 15.51 -3.48
CA GLN A 45 9.27 16.67 -2.74
C GLN A 45 8.18 17.65 -2.29
N LYS A 46 7.03 17.70 -2.97
CA LYS A 46 5.84 18.45 -2.53
C LYS A 46 4.98 17.64 -1.55
N PHE A 47 4.90 16.33 -1.73
CA PHE A 47 4.08 15.44 -0.91
C PHE A 47 4.64 15.28 0.52
N PHE A 48 5.90 14.85 0.65
CA PHE A 48 6.46 14.41 1.93
C PHE A 48 6.65 15.48 3.02
N PRO A 49 6.91 16.77 2.71
CA PRO A 49 6.92 17.82 3.73
C PRO A 49 5.60 17.98 4.47
N ASN A 50 4.49 17.53 3.88
CA ASN A 50 3.14 17.68 4.42
C ASN A 50 2.65 16.44 5.18
N VAL A 51 3.50 15.41 5.33
CA VAL A 51 3.13 14.19 6.07
C VAL A 51 3.41 14.37 7.57
N PRO A 52 2.38 14.24 8.44
CA PRO A 52 2.59 14.25 9.89
C PRO A 52 3.50 13.08 10.32
N PRO A 53 4.52 13.31 11.16
CA PRO A 53 5.44 12.25 11.60
C PRO A 53 4.78 11.12 12.39
N ASP A 54 3.62 11.38 12.98
CA ASP A 54 2.81 10.49 13.79
C ASP A 54 1.48 10.12 13.09
N SER A 55 1.45 10.15 11.76
CA SER A 55 0.24 9.85 10.96
C SER A 55 -0.33 8.45 11.21
N GLY A 56 0.47 7.53 11.76
CA GLY A 56 0.13 6.13 11.94
C GLY A 56 0.08 5.37 10.62
N LEU A 57 0.61 5.94 9.53
CA LEU A 57 0.63 5.35 8.20
C LEU A 57 2.04 4.90 7.84
N ALA A 58 2.13 3.83 7.05
CA ALA A 58 3.37 3.44 6.37
C ALA A 58 3.30 3.85 4.89
N TYR A 59 4.41 4.36 4.35
CA TYR A 59 4.48 4.78 2.95
C TYR A 59 5.47 3.93 2.18
N VAL A 60 5.08 3.42 1.01
CA VAL A 60 5.96 2.65 0.13
C VAL A 60 6.03 3.35 -1.22
N VAL A 61 7.22 3.83 -1.59
CA VAL A 61 7.47 4.62 -2.80
C VAL A 61 8.07 3.74 -3.88
N ILE A 62 7.38 3.64 -5.00
CA ILE A 62 7.81 2.97 -6.23
C ILE A 62 7.96 4.04 -7.30
N GLN A 63 9.20 4.34 -7.62
CA GLN A 63 9.56 5.28 -8.66
C GLN A 63 10.16 4.49 -9.83
N HIS A 64 9.63 4.68 -11.03
CA HIS A 64 10.33 4.20 -12.23
C HIS A 64 11.68 4.92 -12.33
N LEU A 65 12.75 4.16 -12.17
CA LEU A 65 14.15 4.58 -12.30
C LEU A 65 14.87 3.59 -13.21
N ASP A 66 15.97 4.06 -13.80
CA ASP A 66 16.91 3.19 -14.51
C ASP A 66 17.55 2.20 -13.52
N ALA A 67 17.62 0.92 -13.92
CA ALA A 67 18.13 -0.18 -13.11
C ALA A 67 19.65 -0.15 -12.95
N GLU A 68 20.36 0.51 -13.88
CA GLU A 68 21.83 0.52 -13.92
C GLU A 68 22.46 1.59 -13.01
N HIS A 69 21.64 2.41 -12.34
CA HIS A 69 22.11 3.51 -11.50
C HIS A 69 21.71 3.31 -10.04
N GLU A 70 22.65 3.55 -9.13
CA GLU A 70 22.35 3.60 -7.69
C GLU A 70 21.35 4.73 -7.43
N SER A 71 20.22 4.39 -6.82
CA SER A 71 19.17 5.36 -6.54
C SER A 71 19.48 6.14 -5.27
N VAL A 72 19.59 7.47 -5.42
CA VAL A 72 19.66 8.41 -4.29
C VAL A 72 18.28 8.84 -3.78
N LEU A 73 17.20 8.20 -4.25
CA LEU A 73 15.83 8.62 -3.97
C LEU A 73 15.49 8.60 -2.48
N ALA A 74 15.94 7.57 -1.73
CA ALA A 74 15.75 7.51 -0.29
C ALA A 74 16.35 8.73 0.41
N SER A 75 17.55 9.14 0.01
CA SER A 75 18.23 10.33 0.53
C SER A 75 17.55 11.63 0.13
N ILE A 76 16.95 11.71 -1.07
CA ILE A 76 16.16 12.87 -1.50
C ILE A 76 14.91 12.99 -0.63
N VAL A 77 14.16 11.89 -0.47
CA VAL A 77 12.94 11.87 0.34
C VAL A 77 13.25 12.19 1.80
N GLN A 78 14.30 11.60 2.37
CA GLN A 78 14.72 11.86 3.75
C GLN A 78 15.04 13.33 4.03
N ARG A 79 15.51 14.10 3.03
CA ARG A 79 15.78 15.54 3.19
C ARG A 79 14.50 16.39 3.20
N CYS A 80 13.38 15.84 2.72
CA CYS A 80 12.10 16.53 2.64
C CYS A 80 11.19 16.27 3.85
N THR A 81 11.56 15.37 4.76
CA THR A 81 10.70 14.96 5.89
C THR A 81 11.52 14.53 7.09
N SER A 82 10.94 14.67 8.28
CA SER A 82 11.51 14.12 9.52
C SER A 82 11.18 12.64 9.74
N ILE A 83 10.34 12.05 8.89
CA ILE A 83 9.98 10.63 8.96
C ILE A 83 11.17 9.78 8.54
N ALA A 84 11.41 8.70 9.28
CA ALA A 84 12.47 7.75 8.96
C ALA A 84 12.22 7.12 7.59
N THR A 85 13.16 7.36 6.67
CA THR A 85 13.13 6.85 5.30
C THR A 85 14.23 5.83 5.10
N GLN A 86 13.89 4.67 4.55
CA GLN A 86 14.85 3.60 4.27
C GLN A 86 14.57 2.92 2.92
N THR A 87 15.55 2.24 2.36
CA THR A 87 15.33 1.37 1.21
C THR A 87 14.61 0.10 1.65
N ALA A 88 13.59 -0.33 0.91
CA ALA A 88 12.89 -1.59 1.17
C ALA A 88 13.85 -2.79 0.95
N SER A 89 13.81 -3.76 1.85
CA SER A 89 14.62 -4.98 1.76
C SER A 89 13.77 -6.24 1.91
N GLU A 90 14.24 -7.36 1.36
CA GLU A 90 13.56 -8.66 1.46
C GLU A 90 13.22 -9.01 2.91
N ALA A 91 12.00 -9.52 3.11
CA ALA A 91 11.46 -9.95 4.40
C ALA A 91 11.46 -8.88 5.51
N SER A 92 11.69 -7.60 5.18
CA SER A 92 11.57 -6.52 6.17
C SER A 92 10.10 -6.17 6.39
N GLY A 93 9.74 -6.02 7.67
CA GLY A 93 8.38 -5.67 8.08
C GLY A 93 8.03 -4.22 7.79
N ILE A 94 6.73 -3.98 7.54
CA ILE A 94 6.17 -2.65 7.31
C ILE A 94 5.60 -2.08 8.61
N GLU A 95 6.28 -1.07 9.15
CA GLU A 95 5.97 -0.39 10.40
C GLU A 95 5.28 0.96 10.14
N PRO A 96 4.38 1.42 11.03
CA PRO A 96 3.82 2.77 10.98
C PRO A 96 4.90 3.85 11.07
N ASN A 97 4.58 5.05 10.60
CA ASN A 97 5.44 6.23 10.69
C ASN A 97 6.81 6.04 10.03
N ARG A 98 6.81 5.30 8.91
CA ARG A 98 8.01 5.03 8.10
C ARG A 98 7.74 5.20 6.62
N ILE A 99 8.81 5.54 5.91
CA ILE A 99 8.84 5.60 4.45
C ILE A 99 9.83 4.56 3.93
N TYR A 100 9.37 3.75 2.99
CA TYR A 100 10.14 2.71 2.33
C TYR A 100 10.28 3.07 0.86
N VAL A 101 11.51 3.22 0.38
CA VAL A 101 11.79 3.47 -1.03
C VAL A 101 12.23 2.17 -1.69
N VAL A 102 11.56 1.80 -2.77
CA VAL A 102 11.84 0.57 -3.49
C VAL A 102 13.08 0.78 -4.37
N PRO A 103 14.08 -0.11 -4.32
CA PRO A 103 15.27 0.05 -5.14
C PRO A 103 14.96 -0.11 -6.63
N PRO A 104 15.79 0.42 -7.53
CA PRO A 104 15.60 0.28 -8.96
C PRO A 104 15.84 -1.17 -9.41
N GLY A 105 15.22 -1.57 -10.53
CA GLY A 105 15.45 -2.88 -11.15
C GLY A 105 14.82 -4.09 -10.44
N VAL A 106 13.98 -3.88 -9.42
CA VAL A 106 13.26 -4.96 -8.72
C VAL A 106 11.75 -4.77 -8.81
N SER A 107 11.02 -5.90 -8.78
CA SER A 107 9.60 -5.91 -8.45
C SER A 107 9.44 -6.12 -6.95
N VAL A 108 8.41 -5.53 -6.37
CA VAL A 108 8.14 -5.60 -4.94
C VAL A 108 6.67 -5.90 -4.73
N THR A 109 6.39 -6.79 -3.79
CA THR A 109 5.04 -7.13 -3.33
C THR A 109 5.01 -7.17 -1.81
N VAL A 110 3.81 -7.16 -1.24
CA VAL A 110 3.60 -7.31 0.20
C VAL A 110 2.83 -8.59 0.47
N LYS A 111 3.28 -9.34 1.49
CA LYS A 111 2.55 -10.45 2.06
C LYS A 111 2.92 -10.58 3.53
N ASP A 112 1.97 -10.92 4.39
CA ASP A 112 2.18 -11.03 5.84
C ASP A 112 2.87 -9.76 6.39
N ARG A 113 2.45 -8.60 5.89
CA ARG A 113 3.01 -7.25 6.17
C ARG A 113 4.53 -7.10 5.98
N SER A 114 5.14 -7.95 5.16
CA SER A 114 6.57 -7.92 4.86
C SER A 114 6.81 -7.76 3.37
N PHE A 115 7.93 -7.15 3.01
CA PHE A 115 8.31 -7.00 1.60
C PHE A 115 8.83 -8.30 1.01
N HIS A 116 8.36 -8.61 -0.20
CA HIS A 116 8.95 -9.60 -1.09
C HIS A 116 9.48 -8.91 -2.34
N ILE A 117 10.77 -9.05 -2.60
CA ILE A 117 11.54 -8.33 -3.60
C ILE A 117 12.19 -9.33 -4.54
N GLU A 118 11.86 -9.21 -5.83
CA GLU A 118 12.42 -10.03 -6.89
C GLU A 118 13.12 -9.17 -7.93
N LYS A 119 14.28 -9.62 -8.43
CA LYS A 119 14.94 -8.94 -9.54
C LYS A 119 14.05 -8.97 -10.77
N MET A 120 13.85 -7.83 -11.41
CA MET A 120 13.09 -7.80 -12.66
C MET A 120 13.88 -8.45 -13.78
N THR A 121 13.32 -9.52 -14.35
CA THR A 121 13.86 -10.11 -15.57
C THR A 121 13.58 -9.18 -16.76
N THR A 122 14.52 -9.13 -17.70
CA THR A 122 14.38 -8.36 -18.95
C THR A 122 13.36 -8.94 -19.93
N THR A 123 12.87 -10.16 -19.66
CA THR A 123 11.96 -10.89 -20.54
C THR A 123 10.49 -10.47 -20.42
N ARG A 124 10.12 -9.68 -19.40
CA ARG A 124 8.75 -9.19 -19.24
C ARG A 124 8.46 -8.10 -20.26
N THR A 125 7.52 -8.35 -21.18
CA THR A 125 7.15 -7.47 -22.30
C THR A 125 6.65 -6.08 -21.85
N LYS A 126 6.18 -5.95 -20.60
CA LYS A 126 5.85 -4.67 -19.96
C LYS A 126 6.28 -4.75 -18.49
N ARG A 127 7.15 -3.82 -18.06
CA ARG A 127 7.52 -3.66 -16.64
C ARG A 127 6.45 -2.79 -15.97
N THR A 128 5.73 -3.38 -15.03
CA THR A 128 4.64 -2.72 -14.29
C THR A 128 4.77 -2.92 -12.77
N PRO A 129 5.89 -2.47 -12.15
CA PRO A 129 6.10 -2.60 -10.71
C PRO A 129 5.02 -1.94 -9.86
N ILE A 130 4.44 -0.83 -10.33
CA ILE A 130 3.43 -0.11 -9.55
C ILE A 130 2.14 -0.94 -9.53
N ASP A 131 1.72 -1.49 -10.67
CA ASP A 131 0.60 -2.43 -10.72
C ASP A 131 0.85 -3.67 -9.84
N ASP A 132 2.02 -4.32 -9.97
CA ASP A 132 2.38 -5.53 -9.20
C ASP A 132 2.26 -5.25 -7.69
N PHE A 133 2.83 -4.14 -7.22
CA PHE A 133 2.78 -3.78 -5.80
C PHE A 133 1.36 -3.46 -5.35
N PHE A 134 0.63 -2.59 -6.08
CA PHE A 134 -0.75 -2.21 -5.70
C PHE A 134 -1.70 -3.40 -5.68
N ILE A 135 -1.54 -4.38 -6.57
CA ILE A 135 -2.33 -5.61 -6.53
C ILE A 135 -2.05 -6.38 -5.24
N SER A 136 -0.78 -6.63 -4.91
CA SER A 136 -0.42 -7.34 -3.67
C SER A 136 -0.88 -6.59 -2.42
N LEU A 137 -0.73 -5.27 -2.41
CA LEU A 137 -1.16 -4.40 -1.33
C LEU A 137 -2.68 -4.47 -1.14
N ALA A 138 -3.46 -4.45 -2.22
CA ALA A 138 -4.91 -4.58 -2.16
C ALA A 138 -5.35 -5.91 -1.55
N MET A 139 -4.70 -7.01 -1.94
CA MET A 139 -5.01 -8.36 -1.44
C MET A 139 -4.67 -8.49 0.05
N GLU A 140 -3.54 -7.93 0.47
CA GLU A 140 -3.03 -8.04 1.85
C GLU A 140 -3.75 -7.08 2.82
N GLN A 141 -3.94 -5.80 2.43
CA GLN A 141 -4.45 -4.76 3.34
C GLN A 141 -5.92 -4.43 3.15
N GLY A 142 -6.54 -4.79 2.02
CA GLY A 142 -7.95 -4.51 1.76
C GLY A 142 -8.32 -3.04 1.95
N GLU A 143 -9.21 -2.77 2.92
CA GLU A 143 -9.64 -1.40 3.24
C GLU A 143 -8.55 -0.53 3.92
N ASN A 144 -7.50 -1.16 4.44
CA ASN A 144 -6.32 -0.47 4.99
C ASN A 144 -5.27 -0.15 3.92
N ALA A 145 -5.56 -0.43 2.65
CA ALA A 145 -4.72 -0.04 1.53
C ALA A 145 -5.10 1.35 1.01
N ALA A 146 -4.10 2.18 0.74
CA ALA A 146 -4.24 3.34 -0.13
C ALA A 146 -3.21 3.31 -1.25
N ALA A 147 -3.59 3.84 -2.40
CA ALA A 147 -2.73 3.95 -3.56
C ALA A 147 -2.77 5.37 -4.13
N VAL A 148 -1.58 5.93 -4.34
CA VAL A 148 -1.36 7.28 -4.83
C VAL A 148 -0.60 7.19 -6.15
N ILE A 149 -1.13 7.81 -7.20
CA ILE A 149 -0.43 8.01 -8.47
C ILE A 149 0.06 9.45 -8.57
N LEU A 150 1.37 9.61 -8.69
CA LEU A 150 2.05 10.88 -8.92
C LEU A 150 2.54 10.98 -10.38
N SER A 151 3.15 12.12 -10.71
CA SER A 151 3.59 12.48 -12.06
C SER A 151 4.32 11.33 -12.74
N GLY A 152 3.93 11.06 -13.98
CA GLY A 152 4.50 9.97 -14.74
C GLY A 152 3.88 9.74 -16.11
N THR A 153 4.64 9.05 -16.96
CA THR A 153 4.22 8.66 -18.31
C THR A 153 3.68 7.24 -18.33
N GLY A 154 2.91 6.89 -19.37
CA GLY A 154 2.39 5.54 -19.55
C GLY A 154 1.13 5.26 -18.72
N SER A 155 0.95 4.03 -18.28
CA SER A 155 -0.29 3.54 -17.66
C SER A 155 -0.06 2.66 -16.42
N ASP A 156 1.19 2.51 -15.97
CA ASP A 156 1.50 1.67 -14.80
C ASP A 156 0.79 2.22 -13.55
N GLY A 157 0.33 1.31 -12.70
CA GLY A 157 -0.51 1.59 -11.55
C GLY A 157 -2.01 1.62 -11.84
N THR A 158 -2.46 1.72 -13.10
CA THR A 158 -3.92 1.75 -13.41
C THR A 158 -4.61 0.43 -13.07
N ILE A 159 -3.98 -0.71 -13.34
CA ILE A 159 -4.54 -2.03 -13.01
C ILE A 159 -4.49 -2.23 -11.49
N GLY A 160 -3.41 -1.79 -10.86
CA GLY A 160 -3.24 -1.75 -9.42
C GLY A 160 -4.33 -0.95 -8.70
N LEU A 161 -4.65 0.26 -9.18
CA LEU A 161 -5.73 1.08 -8.60
C LEU A 161 -7.09 0.38 -8.68
N ARG A 162 -7.33 -0.41 -9.74
CA ARG A 162 -8.54 -1.24 -9.84
C ARG A 162 -8.59 -2.25 -8.71
N ALA A 163 -7.50 -2.98 -8.48
CA ALA A 163 -7.42 -3.96 -7.41
C ALA A 163 -7.66 -3.29 -6.04
N ILE A 164 -7.01 -2.14 -5.78
CA ILE A 164 -7.20 -1.37 -4.54
C ILE A 164 -8.69 -1.00 -4.36
N LYS A 165 -9.34 -0.48 -5.40
CA LYS A 165 -10.78 -0.16 -5.34
C LYS A 165 -11.67 -1.37 -5.13
N GLU A 166 -11.40 -2.48 -5.81
CA GLU A 166 -12.18 -3.72 -5.67
C GLU A 166 -12.07 -4.31 -4.26
N HIS A 167 -10.94 -4.09 -3.58
CA HIS A 167 -10.71 -4.52 -2.21
C HIS A 167 -11.11 -3.47 -1.15
N GLY A 168 -11.69 -2.34 -1.58
CA GLY A 168 -12.25 -1.33 -0.69
C GLY A 168 -11.25 -0.30 -0.13
N GLY A 169 -10.04 -0.27 -0.69
CA GLY A 169 -9.03 0.74 -0.38
C GLY A 169 -9.35 2.12 -0.96
N LEU A 170 -8.43 3.05 -0.74
CA LEU A 170 -8.53 4.44 -1.18
C LEU A 170 -7.56 4.73 -2.33
N THR A 171 -8.02 5.43 -3.36
CA THR A 171 -7.18 5.76 -4.52
C THR A 171 -7.11 7.26 -4.80
N LEU A 172 -5.90 7.80 -4.93
CA LEU A 172 -5.67 9.22 -5.23
C LEU A 172 -4.81 9.37 -6.48
N ALA A 173 -5.02 10.44 -7.22
CA ALA A 173 -4.13 10.87 -8.29
C ALA A 173 -3.74 12.34 -8.12
N GLN A 174 -2.49 12.68 -8.42
CA GLN A 174 -2.02 14.07 -8.34
C GLN A 174 -2.72 14.94 -9.39
N GLU A 175 -3.12 16.14 -8.97
CA GLU A 175 -3.59 17.22 -9.83
C GLU A 175 -2.41 17.94 -10.51
N SER A 176 -2.62 18.43 -11.74
CA SER A 176 -1.68 19.28 -12.47
C SER A 176 -0.24 18.72 -12.53
N ALA A 177 -0.12 17.45 -12.91
CA ALA A 177 1.16 16.77 -13.04
C ALA A 177 1.98 17.28 -14.24
N GLU A 178 3.30 17.32 -14.09
CA GLU A 178 4.22 17.66 -15.19
C GLU A 178 4.08 16.65 -16.34
N TYR A 179 3.97 15.38 -15.98
CA TYR A 179 3.65 14.28 -16.89
C TYR A 179 2.38 13.60 -16.39
N ASP A 180 1.31 13.65 -17.19
CA ASP A 180 -0.03 13.27 -16.77
C ASP A 180 -0.51 11.93 -17.34
N GLY A 181 0.35 11.16 -17.99
CA GLY A 181 -0.02 9.89 -18.64
C GLY A 181 -0.64 8.89 -17.67
N MET A 182 0.02 8.66 -16.53
CA MET A 182 -0.47 7.74 -15.51
C MET A 182 -1.80 8.22 -14.90
N MET A 183 -1.94 9.53 -14.63
CA MET A 183 -3.18 10.11 -14.11
C MET A 183 -4.33 10.02 -15.11
N ARG A 184 -4.10 10.39 -16.38
CA ARG A 184 -5.12 10.32 -17.43
C ARG A 184 -5.66 8.90 -17.54
N SER A 185 -4.77 7.90 -17.55
CA SER A 185 -5.13 6.49 -17.57
C SER A 185 -6.00 6.10 -16.36
N ALA A 186 -5.58 6.48 -15.15
CA ALA A 186 -6.30 6.18 -13.90
C ALA A 186 -7.68 6.86 -13.82
N VAL A 187 -7.76 8.14 -14.17
CA VAL A 187 -8.99 8.95 -14.10
C VAL A 187 -9.99 8.51 -15.15
N GLN A 188 -9.56 8.28 -16.40
CA GLN A 188 -10.44 7.80 -17.47
C GLN A 188 -11.03 6.42 -17.17
N ALA A 189 -10.30 5.58 -16.45
CA ALA A 189 -10.79 4.29 -16.00
C ALA A 189 -11.81 4.38 -14.84
N GLY A 190 -12.07 5.57 -14.29
CA GLY A 190 -12.96 5.77 -13.12
C GLY A 190 -12.38 5.23 -11.81
N LEU A 191 -11.06 5.04 -11.76
CA LEU A 191 -10.39 4.31 -10.68
C LEU A 191 -9.86 5.19 -9.56
N VAL A 192 -10.02 6.51 -9.66
CA VAL A 192 -9.55 7.50 -8.68
C VAL A 192 -10.72 7.94 -7.80
N ASP A 193 -10.51 8.07 -6.49
CA ASP A 193 -11.48 8.64 -5.55
C ASP A 193 -11.29 10.14 -5.36
N MET A 194 -10.03 10.60 -5.33
CA MET A 194 -9.71 12.02 -5.17
C MET A 194 -8.59 12.43 -6.12
N VAL A 195 -8.76 13.58 -6.76
CA VAL A 195 -7.71 14.26 -7.52
C VAL A 195 -7.33 15.50 -6.73
N LEU A 196 -6.08 15.58 -6.28
CA LEU A 196 -5.63 16.63 -5.35
C LEU A 196 -4.21 17.11 -5.72
N PRO A 197 -3.85 18.37 -5.41
CA PRO A 197 -2.46 18.81 -5.41
C PRO A 197 -1.58 17.91 -4.54
N ALA A 198 -0.33 17.67 -4.94
CA ALA A 198 0.56 16.73 -4.25
C ALA A 198 0.76 17.08 -2.75
N GLU A 199 0.80 18.37 -2.44
CA GLU A 199 0.90 18.94 -1.09
C GLU A 199 -0.32 18.67 -0.20
N GLU A 200 -1.51 18.46 -0.78
CA GLU A 200 -2.75 18.24 -0.02
C GLU A 200 -3.05 16.75 0.22
N MET A 201 -2.48 15.86 -0.62
CA MET A 201 -2.76 14.42 -0.57
C MET A 201 -2.37 13.78 0.77
N ALA A 202 -1.27 14.23 1.39
CA ALA A 202 -0.78 13.70 2.66
C ALA A 202 -1.79 13.92 3.80
N ALA A 203 -2.35 15.13 3.90
CA ALA A 203 -3.36 15.46 4.90
C ALA A 203 -4.66 14.68 4.65
N ALA A 204 -5.11 14.60 3.39
CA ALA A 204 -6.31 13.84 3.03
C ALA A 204 -6.21 12.35 3.41
N LEU A 205 -5.04 11.73 3.21
CA LEU A 205 -4.78 10.35 3.63
C LEU A 205 -4.85 10.19 5.15
N ALA A 206 -4.16 11.06 5.89
CA ALA A 206 -4.14 11.01 7.35
C ALA A 206 -5.55 11.19 7.94
N ASP A 207 -6.34 12.13 7.41
CA ASP A 207 -7.69 12.39 7.88
C ASP A 207 -8.65 11.24 7.56
N TYR A 208 -8.55 10.66 6.36
CA TYR A 208 -9.34 9.50 5.97
C TYR A 208 -9.13 8.32 6.94
N PHE A 209 -7.88 7.94 7.20
CA PHE A 209 -7.58 6.80 8.05
C PHE A 209 -7.82 7.08 9.54
N ARG A 210 -7.60 8.32 10.01
CA ARG A 210 -7.98 8.72 11.36
C ARG A 210 -9.48 8.59 11.58
N HIS A 211 -10.28 9.03 10.61
CA HIS A 211 -11.74 8.91 10.67
C HIS A 211 -12.18 7.45 10.62
N ALA A 212 -11.60 6.65 9.73
CA ALA A 212 -11.89 5.21 9.62
C ALA A 212 -11.57 4.46 10.93
N ASN A 213 -10.42 4.76 11.55
CA ASN A 213 -10.01 4.16 12.83
C ASN A 213 -10.94 4.57 13.98
N ARG A 214 -11.34 5.85 14.05
CA ARG A 214 -12.30 6.33 15.05
C ARG A 214 -13.65 5.63 14.93
N ILE A 215 -14.15 5.48 13.70
CA ILE A 215 -15.36 4.71 13.43
C ILE A 215 -15.17 3.28 13.95
N ALA A 216 -14.06 2.61 13.64
CA ALA A 216 -13.80 1.25 14.11
C ALA A 216 -13.70 1.14 15.64
N SER A 217 -13.10 2.13 16.33
CA SER A 217 -12.90 2.11 17.78
C SER A 217 -14.16 2.45 18.59
N ASP A 218 -15.06 3.28 18.07
CA ASP A 218 -16.19 3.82 18.84
C ASP A 218 -17.31 2.79 19.09
N GLY A 219 -17.24 1.57 18.55
CA GLY A 219 -18.20 0.47 18.78
C GLY A 219 -19.63 0.69 18.24
N GLU A 220 -20.06 1.95 18.09
CA GLU A 220 -21.28 2.36 17.40
C GLU A 220 -21.23 2.07 15.91
N ALA A 221 -20.04 2.11 15.30
CA ALA A 221 -19.89 1.76 13.90
C ALA A 221 -20.19 0.29 13.64
N ASP A 222 -19.95 -0.58 14.61
CA ASP A 222 -20.22 -2.00 14.48
C ASP A 222 -21.73 -2.30 14.61
N ARG A 223 -22.46 -1.47 15.37
CA ARG A 223 -23.94 -1.46 15.36
C ARG A 223 -24.49 -0.86 14.07
N ARG A 224 -23.98 0.28 13.61
CA ARG A 224 -24.41 0.92 12.34
C ARG A 224 -24.05 0.08 11.11
N LYS A 225 -22.88 -0.57 11.08
CA LYS A 225 -22.50 -1.53 10.02
C LYS A 225 -23.48 -2.69 9.99
N ARG A 226 -23.82 -3.26 11.15
CA ARG A 226 -24.83 -4.33 11.25
C ARG A 226 -26.20 -3.87 10.78
N ASP A 227 -26.68 -2.72 11.25
CA ASP A 227 -27.96 -2.15 10.84
C ASP A 227 -28.02 -1.89 9.32
N VAL A 228 -26.95 -1.31 8.75
CA VAL A 228 -26.94 -1.04 7.30
C VAL A 228 -26.74 -2.32 6.48
N SER A 229 -25.93 -3.28 6.94
CA SER A 229 -25.82 -4.61 6.33
C SER A 229 -27.17 -5.33 6.30
N GLU A 230 -27.95 -5.26 7.39
CA GLU A 230 -29.31 -5.80 7.44
C GLU A 230 -30.26 -5.07 6.47
N GLN A 231 -30.17 -3.74 6.39
CA GLN A 231 -30.97 -2.95 5.46
C GLN A 231 -30.61 -3.24 3.99
N LEU A 232 -29.33 -3.34 3.66
CA LEU A 232 -28.85 -3.69 2.32
C LEU A 232 -29.27 -5.10 1.94
N SER A 233 -29.19 -6.06 2.86
CA SER A 233 -29.69 -7.42 2.67
C SER A 233 -31.20 -7.44 2.35
N ARG A 234 -32.00 -6.63 3.06
CA ARG A 234 -33.44 -6.47 2.74
C ARG A 234 -33.67 -5.83 1.38
N ILE A 235 -32.91 -4.80 1.02
CA ILE A 235 -33.02 -4.13 -0.29
C ILE A 235 -32.63 -5.10 -1.41
N ALA A 236 -31.55 -5.85 -1.25
CA ALA A 236 -31.10 -6.86 -2.21
C ALA A 236 -32.15 -7.97 -2.40
N ALA A 237 -32.78 -8.43 -1.31
CA ALA A 237 -33.88 -9.39 -1.39
C ALA A 237 -35.09 -8.81 -2.15
N LEU A 238 -35.50 -7.58 -1.85
CA LEU A 238 -36.58 -6.87 -2.55
C LEU A 238 -36.30 -6.70 -4.04
N LEU A 239 -35.08 -6.30 -4.40
CA LEU A 239 -34.64 -6.15 -5.79
C LEU A 239 -34.67 -7.52 -6.49
N ARG A 240 -34.16 -8.58 -5.87
CA ARG A 240 -34.23 -9.94 -6.44
C ARG A 240 -35.67 -10.37 -6.70
N THR A 241 -36.59 -10.10 -5.78
CA THR A 241 -38.02 -10.45 -5.96
C THR A 241 -38.70 -9.62 -7.05
N ARG A 242 -38.33 -8.34 -7.22
CA ARG A 242 -38.99 -7.40 -8.14
C ARG A 242 -38.38 -7.36 -9.54
N THR A 243 -37.07 -7.59 -9.66
CA THR A 243 -36.31 -7.44 -10.92
C THR A 243 -35.64 -8.73 -11.38
N GLY A 244 -35.57 -9.76 -10.52
CA GLY A 244 -34.89 -11.03 -10.81
C GLY A 244 -33.36 -10.97 -10.68
N HIS A 245 -32.78 -9.79 -10.40
CA HIS A 245 -31.34 -9.62 -10.24
C HIS A 245 -30.89 -9.84 -8.80
N ASP A 246 -29.90 -10.72 -8.60
CA ASP A 246 -29.37 -11.04 -7.28
C ASP A 246 -28.14 -10.17 -6.94
N PHE A 247 -28.27 -9.37 -5.89
CA PHE A 247 -27.21 -8.50 -5.37
C PHE A 247 -26.61 -9.01 -4.05
N SER A 248 -27.01 -10.19 -3.56
CA SER A 248 -26.56 -10.75 -2.28
C SER A 248 -25.07 -11.11 -2.23
N GLY A 249 -24.41 -11.21 -3.38
CA GLY A 249 -22.96 -11.44 -3.47
C GLY A 249 -22.08 -10.20 -3.32
N TYR A 250 -22.66 -9.00 -3.25
CA TYR A 250 -21.88 -7.76 -3.07
C TYR A 250 -21.56 -7.54 -1.59
N LYS A 251 -20.28 -7.33 -1.26
CA LYS A 251 -19.85 -7.00 0.11
C LYS A 251 -20.46 -5.66 0.55
N ASP A 252 -21.15 -5.66 1.70
CA ASP A 252 -21.89 -4.50 2.23
C ASP A 252 -21.05 -3.22 2.36
N ASN A 253 -19.77 -3.37 2.72
CA ASN A 253 -18.83 -2.25 2.84
C ASN A 253 -18.58 -1.53 1.49
N THR A 254 -18.66 -2.26 0.38
CA THR A 254 -18.47 -1.71 -0.98
C THR A 254 -19.66 -0.84 -1.39
N ILE A 255 -20.88 -1.22 -0.98
CA ILE A 255 -22.10 -0.45 -1.26
C ILE A 255 -22.19 0.79 -0.37
N LEU A 256 -22.00 0.61 0.95
CA LEU A 256 -22.01 1.69 1.94
C LEU A 256 -21.04 2.82 1.60
N ARG A 257 -19.82 2.47 1.15
CA ARG A 257 -18.82 3.48 0.78
C ARG A 257 -19.10 4.13 -0.58
N ARG A 258 -19.68 3.43 -1.55
CA ARG A 258 -20.13 4.06 -2.82
C ARG A 258 -21.24 5.08 -2.59
N ILE A 259 -22.07 4.89 -1.56
CA ILE A 259 -23.08 5.86 -1.15
C ILE A 259 -22.43 7.07 -0.48
N HIS A 260 -21.46 6.87 0.42
CA HIS A 260 -20.73 7.98 1.07
C HIS A 260 -19.80 8.78 0.12
N ARG A 261 -19.47 8.22 -1.05
CA ARG A 261 -18.61 8.85 -2.07
C ARG A 261 -19.41 9.64 -3.14
N ARG A 262 -20.72 9.78 -3.01
CA ARG A 262 -21.60 10.59 -3.88
C ARG A 262 -22.22 11.72 -3.08
#